data_AF-W2WKK7-F1
#
_entry.id   AF-W2WKK7-F1
#
_cell.length_a   1.000
_cell.length_b   1.000
_cell.length_c   1.000
_cell.angle_alpha   90.00
_cell.angle_beta   90.00
_cell.angle_gamma   90.00
#
_symmetry.space_group_name_H-M   'P 1'
#
loop_
_entity.id
_entity.type
_entity.pdbx_description
1 polymer ?
#
loop_
_entity_poly.entity_id
_entity_poly.type
_entity_poly.pdbx_seq_one_letter_code
_entity_poly.pdbx_strand_id
1 'polypeptide(L)'
;MDYVKIFNRENPNKQESWFYPLRIHYGWYGVKNIIKTAMNNPNTVKIGKQVEIAMLKQWLEANHNPSEVFKFLKLGKAGKEIMSSRKFSLWTKYLSDYNLTRKRR
;
A
#
# COMPACT_ATOMS: atom_id res chain seq x y z
N MET A 1 6.44 -6.15 12.57
CA MET A 1 7.13 -6.06 11.26
C MET A 1 8.64 -6.13 11.40
N ASP A 2 9.21 -5.71 12.53
CA ASP A 2 10.66 -5.66 12.70
C ASP A 2 11.31 -7.05 12.70
N TYR A 3 10.60 -8.07 13.21
CA TYR A 3 11.04 -9.47 13.06
C TYR A 3 11.35 -9.85 11.60
N VAL A 4 10.42 -9.64 10.67
CA VAL A 4 10.63 -9.99 9.25
C VAL A 4 11.77 -9.18 8.63
N LYS A 5 12.00 -7.93 9.07
CA LYS A 5 13.16 -7.15 8.61
C LYS A 5 14.47 -7.77 9.08
N ILE A 6 14.55 -8.18 10.34
CA ILE A 6 15.73 -8.84 10.91
C ILE A 6 15.96 -10.17 10.20
N PHE A 7 14.92 -10.99 10.09
CA PHE A 7 14.97 -12.28 9.39
C PHE A 7 15.49 -12.12 7.96
N ASN A 8 14.95 -11.19 7.17
CA ASN A 8 15.38 -10.98 5.79
C ASN A 8 16.83 -10.46 5.69
N ARG A 9 17.29 -9.68 6.68
CA ARG A 9 18.67 -9.19 6.73
C ARG A 9 19.65 -10.34 7.00
N GLU A 10 19.29 -11.26 7.89
CA GLU A 10 20.11 -12.41 8.26
C GLU A 10 20.02 -13.55 7.24
N ASN A 11 18.96 -13.58 6.42
CA ASN A 11 18.72 -14.62 5.42
C ASN A 11 18.55 -14.03 4.00
N PRO A 12 19.61 -13.50 3.35
CA PRO A 12 19.50 -12.83 2.05
C PRO A 12 18.92 -13.72 0.94
N ASN A 13 19.19 -15.02 1.00
CA ASN A 13 18.74 -16.02 0.03
C ASN A 13 17.31 -16.52 0.30
N LYS A 14 16.68 -16.13 1.42
CA LYS A 14 15.32 -16.50 1.79
C LYS A 14 14.60 -15.31 2.41
N GLN A 15 14.08 -14.44 1.56
CA GLN A 15 13.31 -13.27 1.99
C GLN A 15 11.84 -13.61 2.20
N GLU A 16 11.29 -13.15 3.31
CA GLU A 16 9.88 -13.30 3.67
C GLU A 16 9.15 -11.96 3.59
N SER A 17 7.83 -12.00 3.40
CA SER A 17 6.98 -10.82 3.37
C SER A 17 6.02 -10.83 4.55
N TRP A 18 6.09 -9.83 5.42
CA TRP A 18 5.14 -9.69 6.53
C TRP A 18 3.72 -9.38 6.04
N PHE A 19 3.58 -8.77 4.85
CA PHE A 19 2.30 -8.38 4.28
C PHE A 19 1.61 -9.55 3.57
N TYR A 20 2.38 -10.50 3.03
CA TYR A 20 1.84 -11.61 2.24
C TYR A 20 0.85 -12.49 3.03
N PRO A 21 1.12 -12.89 4.29
CA PRO A 21 0.13 -13.60 5.11
C PRO A 21 -1.15 -12.78 5.32
N LEU A 22 -1.02 -11.48 5.61
CA LEU A 22 -2.18 -10.59 5.78
C LEU A 22 -3.05 -10.56 4.50
N ARG A 23 -2.41 -10.47 3.33
CA ARG A 23 -3.09 -10.50 2.03
C ARG A 23 -3.78 -11.83 1.77
N ILE A 24 -3.12 -12.96 2.05
CA ILE A 24 -3.69 -14.30 1.85
C ILE A 24 -4.90 -14.55 2.76
N HIS A 25 -4.78 -14.22 4.05
CA HIS A 25 -5.83 -14.52 5.02
C HIS A 25 -7.06 -13.60 4.90
N TYR A 26 -6.86 -12.31 4.61
CA TYR A 26 -7.95 -11.33 4.60
C TYR A 26 -8.40 -10.91 3.20
N GLY A 27 -7.63 -11.25 2.17
CA GLY A 27 -7.86 -10.77 0.80
C GLY A 27 -7.76 -9.25 0.67
N TRP A 28 -7.93 -8.73 -0.55
CA TRP A 28 -7.85 -7.29 -0.79
C TRP A 28 -8.95 -6.49 -0.08
N TYR A 29 -10.17 -7.04 -0.02
CA TYR A 29 -11.28 -6.39 0.68
C TYR A 29 -11.08 -6.36 2.19
N GLY A 30 -10.64 -7.46 2.81
CA GLY A 30 -10.34 -7.49 4.24
C GLY A 30 -9.18 -6.58 4.60
N VAL A 31 -8.10 -6.57 3.81
CA VAL A 31 -6.97 -5.63 3.99
C VAL A 31 -7.45 -4.18 3.92
N LYS A 32 -8.34 -3.84 2.98
CA LYS A 32 -8.94 -2.49 2.91
C LYS A 32 -9.69 -2.12 4.19
N ASN A 33 -10.44 -3.05 4.77
CA ASN A 33 -11.15 -2.84 6.02
C ASN A 33 -10.19 -2.70 7.20
N ILE A 34 -9.12 -3.50 7.26
CA ILE A 34 -8.06 -3.37 8.27
C ILE A 34 -7.43 -1.98 8.20
N ILE A 35 -7.10 -1.48 7.01
CA ILE A 35 -6.56 -0.12 6.82
C ILE A 35 -7.57 0.91 7.33
N LYS A 36 -8.85 0.81 6.93
CA LYS A 36 -9.90 1.73 7.36
C LYS A 36 -10.02 1.77 8.89
N THR A 37 -10.09 0.61 9.54
CA THR A 37 -10.22 0.50 11.00
C THR A 37 -8.97 1.02 11.70
N ALA A 38 -7.78 0.61 11.25
CA ALA A 38 -6.52 1.02 11.85
C ALA A 38 -6.26 2.52 11.73
N MET A 39 -6.71 3.15 10.64
CA MET A 39 -6.57 4.59 10.42
C MET A 39 -7.50 5.45 11.30
N ASN A 40 -8.59 4.87 11.82
CA ASN A 40 -9.54 5.56 12.69
C ASN A 40 -9.16 5.49 14.18
N ASN A 41 -8.17 4.69 14.56
CA ASN A 41 -7.70 4.58 15.93
C ASN A 41 -6.27 5.16 16.03
N PRO A 42 -6.05 6.20 16.87
CA PRO A 42 -4.74 6.84 17.03
C PRO A 42 -3.60 5.87 17.38
N ASN A 43 -3.90 4.82 18.17
CA ASN A 43 -2.91 3.84 18.60
C ASN A 43 -2.46 2.91 17.45
N THR A 44 -3.29 2.75 16.42
CA THR A 44 -3.01 1.85 15.28
C THR A 44 -2.76 2.59 13.97
N VAL A 45 -2.90 3.91 13.93
CA VAL A 45 -2.77 4.70 12.69
C VAL A 45 -1.41 4.47 12.02
N LYS A 46 -0.33 4.34 12.81
CA LYS A 46 1.01 4.07 12.28
C LYS A 46 1.06 2.73 11.53
N ILE A 47 0.44 1.69 12.08
CA ILE A 47 0.36 0.36 11.47
C ILE A 47 -0.54 0.43 10.22
N GLY A 48 -1.69 1.10 10.30
CA GLY A 48 -2.59 1.30 9.16
C GLY A 48 -1.88 1.94 7.95
N LYS A 49 -1.05 2.96 8.20
CA LYS A 49 -0.22 3.61 7.17
C LYS A 49 0.78 2.65 6.53
N GLN A 50 1.39 1.75 7.31
CA GLN A 50 2.34 0.75 6.80
C GLN A 50 1.63 -0.31 5.94
N VAL A 51 0.45 -0.76 6.35
CA VAL A 51 -0.38 -1.71 5.58
C VAL A 51 -0.83 -1.09 4.26
N GLU A 52 -1.27 0.18 4.25
CA GLU A 52 -1.63 0.91 3.03
C GLU A 52 -0.46 0.98 2.03
N ILE A 53 0.75 1.30 2.51
CA ILE A 53 1.94 1.37 1.65
C ILE A 53 2.33 -0.01 1.10
N ALA A 54 2.30 -1.06 1.93
CA ALA A 54 2.64 -2.41 1.50
C ALA A 54 1.64 -2.95 0.45
N MET A 55 0.35 -2.66 0.65
CA MET A 55 -0.69 -3.01 -0.32
C MET A 55 -0.45 -2.33 -1.67
N LEU A 56 -0.13 -1.02 -1.68
CA LEU A 56 0.17 -0.28 -2.91
C LEU A 56 1.41 -0.84 -3.63
N LYS A 57 2.45 -1.26 -2.91
CA LYS A 57 3.64 -1.89 -3.52
C LYS A 57 3.28 -3.19 -4.25
N GLN A 58 2.49 -4.06 -3.63
CA GLN A 58 2.07 -5.32 -4.25
C GLN A 58 1.13 -5.09 -5.44
N TRP A 59 0.29 -4.07 -5.39
CA TRP A 59 -0.53 -3.67 -6.53
C TRP A 59 0.30 -3.19 -7.71
N LEU A 60 1.38 -2.44 -7.43
CA LEU A 60 2.33 -1.99 -8.45
C LEU A 60 3.03 -3.18 -9.11
N GLU A 61 3.52 -4.13 -8.32
CA GLU A 61 4.14 -5.39 -8.80
C GLU A 61 3.16 -6.19 -9.68
N ALA A 62 1.88 -6.20 -9.30
CA ALA A 62 0.80 -6.85 -10.04
C ALA A 62 0.23 -5.98 -11.20
N ASN A 63 0.88 -4.87 -11.56
CA ASN A 63 0.48 -3.96 -12.64
C ASN A 63 -0.97 -3.43 -12.55
N HIS A 64 -1.50 -3.24 -11.33
CA HIS A 64 -2.84 -2.67 -11.15
C HIS A 64 -2.92 -1.25 -11.72
N ASN A 65 -4.04 -0.94 -12.38
CA ASN A 65 -4.21 0.31 -13.10
C ASN A 65 -4.23 1.50 -12.13
N PRO A 66 -3.44 2.57 -12.35
CA PRO A 66 -3.45 3.76 -11.49
C PRO A 66 -4.84 4.38 -11.28
N SER A 67 -5.76 4.24 -12.24
CA SER A 67 -7.15 4.69 -12.14
C SER A 67 -7.95 3.91 -11.09
N GLU A 68 -7.70 2.61 -10.96
CA GLU A 68 -8.31 1.77 -9.92
C GLU A 68 -7.76 2.13 -8.55
N VAL A 69 -6.45 2.39 -8.48
CA VAL A 69 -5.79 2.85 -7.25
C VAL A 69 -6.31 4.23 -6.81
N PHE A 70 -6.56 5.14 -7.75
CA PHE A 70 -7.18 6.43 -7.48
C PHE A 70 -8.56 6.29 -6.82
N LYS A 71 -9.41 5.41 -7.39
CA LYS A 71 -10.74 5.09 -6.84
C LYS A 71 -10.64 4.41 -5.47
N PHE A 72 -9.69 3.49 -5.29
CA PHE A 72 -9.45 2.81 -4.03
C PHE A 72 -9.12 3.78 -2.89
N LEU A 73 -8.23 4.74 -3.17
CA LEU A 73 -7.84 5.80 -2.23
C LEU A 73 -8.95 6.83 -1.99
N LYS A 74 -10.09 6.69 -2.68
CA LYS A 74 -11.26 7.57 -2.60
C LYS A 74 -10.94 9.02 -2.97
N LEU A 75 -9.97 9.22 -3.86
CA LEU A 75 -9.49 10.54 -4.23
C LEU A 75 -10.55 11.35 -5.00
N GLY A 76 -11.40 10.69 -5.80
CA GLY A 76 -12.53 11.36 -6.48
C GLY A 76 -13.60 11.95 -5.54
N LYS A 77 -13.55 11.66 -4.23
CA LYS A 77 -14.49 12.21 -3.23
C LYS A 77 -13.85 13.27 -2.32
N ALA A 78 -12.58 13.63 -2.54
CA ALA A 78 -11.81 14.46 -1.61
C ALA A 78 -11.98 15.99 -1.80
N GLY A 79 -12.73 16.43 -2.81
CA GLY A 79 -13.05 17.86 -3.01
C GLY A 79 -11.80 18.73 -3.26
N LYS A 80 -11.84 20.00 -2.83
CA LYS A 80 -10.80 21.02 -3.11
C LYS A 80 -9.45 20.73 -2.44
N GLU A 81 -9.43 19.99 -1.34
CA GLU A 81 -8.20 19.69 -0.56
C GLU A 81 -7.52 18.38 -0.98
N ILE A 82 -7.96 17.78 -2.08
CA ILE A 82 -7.39 16.53 -2.60
C ILE A 82 -5.87 16.62 -2.78
N MET A 83 -5.37 17.73 -3.33
CA MET A 83 -3.97 17.90 -3.72
C MET A 83 -3.01 17.97 -2.53
N SER A 84 -3.48 18.44 -1.37
CA SER A 84 -2.71 18.50 -0.12
C SER A 84 -2.82 17.20 0.71
N SER A 85 -3.65 16.24 0.30
CA SER A 85 -3.86 15.01 1.04
C SER A 85 -2.69 14.03 0.88
N ARG A 86 -2.30 13.36 1.98
CA ARG A 86 -1.31 12.25 1.97
C ARG A 86 -1.66 11.18 0.94
N LYS A 87 -2.95 10.90 0.74
CA LYS A 87 -3.42 9.88 -0.22
C LYS A 87 -3.12 10.30 -1.66
N PHE A 88 -3.24 11.58 -1.99
CA PHE A 88 -2.89 12.08 -3.31
C PHE A 88 -1.39 11.97 -3.55
N SER A 89 -0.55 12.31 -2.57
CA SER A 89 0.91 12.11 -2.66
C SER A 89 1.30 10.64 -2.84
N LEU A 90 0.58 9.71 -2.21
CA LEU A 90 0.80 8.27 -2.42
C LEU A 90 0.41 7.84 -3.85
N TRP A 91 -0.70 8.35 -4.36
CA TRP A 91 -1.16 8.04 -5.71
C TRP A 91 -0.25 8.61 -6.81
N THR A 92 0.21 9.86 -6.69
CA THR A 92 1.14 10.45 -7.66
C THR A 92 2.46 9.69 -7.71
N LYS A 93 2.97 9.26 -6.55
CA LYS A 93 4.11 8.36 -6.47
C LYS A 93 3.83 7.03 -7.18
N TYR A 94 2.71 6.38 -6.88
CA TYR A 94 2.31 5.13 -7.53
C TYR A 94 2.23 5.27 -9.06
N LEU A 95 1.61 6.35 -9.54
CA LEU A 95 1.48 6.64 -10.98
C LEU A 95 2.85 6.82 -11.64
N SER A 96 3.76 7.57 -10.99
CA SER A 96 5.13 7.75 -11.46
C SER A 96 5.86 6.41 -11.56
N ASP A 97 5.84 5.62 -10.47
CA ASP A 97 6.51 4.32 -10.41
C ASP A 97 5.94 3.35 -11.46
N TYR A 98 4.61 3.32 -11.64
CA TYR A 98 3.91 2.51 -12.65
C TYR A 98 4.35 2.86 -14.08
N ASN A 99 4.45 4.16 -14.39
CA ASN A 99 4.91 4.62 -15.70
C ASN A 99 6.38 4.28 -15.96
N LEU A 100 7.24 4.39 -14.94
CA LEU A 100 8.65 4.02 -15.04
C LEU A 100 8.84 2.52 -15.28
N THR A 101 8.09 1.66 -14.60
CA THR A 101 8.15 0.20 -14.82
C THR A 101 7.76 -0.20 -16.25
N ARG A 102 6.86 0.55 -16.91
CA ARG A 102 6.46 0.30 -18.29
C ARG A 102 7.46 0.80 -19.33
N LYS A 103 8.25 1.84 -19.03
CA LYS A 103 9.30 2.34 -19.92
C LYS A 103 10.55 1.45 -19.96
N ARG A 104 10.73 0.58 -18.96
CA ARG A 104 11.88 -0.33 -18.84
C ARG A 104 11.64 -1.72 -19.44
N ARG A 105 10.43 -1.99 -19.94
CA ARG A 105 10.06 -3.21 -20.68
C ARG A 105 10.02 -2.88 -22.16
#